data_AF-A0A0J6CB70-F1
#
_entry.id   AF-A0A0J6CB70-F1
#
_cell.length_a   1.000
_cell.length_b   1.000
_cell.length_c   1.000
_cell.angle_alpha   90.00
_cell.angle_beta   90.00
_cell.angle_gamma   90.00
#
_symmetry.space_group_name_H-M   'P 1'
#
loop_
_entity.id
_entity.type
_entity.pdbx_description
1 polymer ?
#
loop_
_entity_poly.entity_id
_entity_poly.type
_entity_poly.pdbx_seq_one_letter_code
_entity_poly.pdbx_strand_id
1 'polypeptide(L)'
;MYVCICNAVTERQVRACVDAGASSLGDLQFELGVASCCGCCAATASEYLPGGRASSVCDVRSIAVPVNPPAAMVEAEQPAANTFPIPLVAAA
;
A
#
# COMPACT_ATOMS: atom_id res chain seq x y z
N MET A 1 4.93 -8.45 8.95
CA MET A 1 3.76 -9.31 9.19
C MET A 1 2.90 -9.42 7.92
N TYR A 2 1.96 -10.38 7.80
CA TYR A 2 0.86 -10.27 6.80
C TYR A 2 -0.25 -9.39 7.36
N VAL A 3 -0.67 -8.39 6.58
CA VAL A 3 -1.78 -7.50 6.92
C VAL A 3 -3.08 -8.01 6.30
N CYS A 4 -3.04 -8.47 5.05
CA CYS A 4 -4.20 -9.09 4.39
C CYS A 4 -3.86 -10.52 3.98
N ILE A 5 -4.60 -11.50 4.48
CA ILE A 5 -4.41 -12.91 4.14
C ILE A 5 -5.02 -13.23 2.77
N CYS A 6 -6.20 -12.68 2.46
CA CYS A 6 -6.92 -12.95 1.21
C CYS A 6 -6.07 -12.65 -0.04
N ASN A 7 -5.35 -11.52 0.00
CA ASN A 7 -4.56 -11.03 -1.13
C ASN A 7 -3.04 -11.11 -0.84
N ALA A 8 -2.64 -11.87 0.18
CA ALA A 8 -1.26 -12.06 0.59
C ALA A 8 -0.45 -10.75 0.73
N VAL A 9 -1.08 -9.70 1.26
CA VAL A 9 -0.43 -8.38 1.44
C VAL A 9 0.34 -8.37 2.75
N THR A 10 1.63 -8.05 2.64
CA THR A 10 2.55 -7.91 3.77
C THR A 10 2.61 -6.46 4.26
N GLU A 11 2.94 -6.31 5.53
CA GLU A 11 3.21 -5.02 6.17
C GLU A 11 4.25 -4.18 5.43
N ARG A 12 5.29 -4.82 4.87
CA ARG A 12 6.32 -4.12 4.10
C ARG A 12 5.75 -3.48 2.84
N GLN A 13 4.82 -4.15 2.17
CA GLN A 13 4.13 -3.61 1.00
C GLN A 13 3.19 -2.47 1.39
N VAL A 14 2.45 -2.60 2.50
CA VAL A 14 1.61 -1.51 3.01
C VAL A 14 2.45 -0.27 3.30
N ARG A 15 3.57 -0.42 4.02
CA ARG A 15 4.49 0.69 4.32
C ARG A 15 5.06 1.32 3.06
N ALA A 16 5.56 0.51 2.11
CA ALA A 16 6.07 1.02 0.84
C ALA A 16 5.02 1.82 0.06
N CYS A 17 3.75 1.39 0.09
CA CYS A 17 2.65 2.10 -0.56
C CYS A 17 2.32 3.42 0.14
N VAL A 18 2.39 3.46 1.48
CA VAL A 18 2.24 4.70 2.26
C VAL A 18 3.41 5.66 2.00
N ASP A 19 4.64 5.15 1.94
CA ASP A 19 5.85 5.92 1.61
C ASP A 19 5.78 6.48 0.17
N ALA A 20 5.11 5.77 -0.74
CA ALA A 20 4.81 6.25 -2.10
C ALA A 20 3.68 7.29 -2.15
N GLY A 21 3.00 7.57 -1.04
CA GLY A 21 1.99 8.63 -0.91
C GLY A 21 0.56 8.16 -0.64
N ALA A 22 0.32 6.86 -0.41
CA ALA A 22 -1.01 6.39 -0.04
C ALA A 22 -1.45 7.01 1.30
N SER A 23 -2.58 7.70 1.30
CA SER A 23 -3.07 8.46 2.46
C SER A 23 -4.43 7.97 2.94
N SER A 24 -5.09 7.11 2.17
CA SER A 24 -6.41 6.56 2.47
C SER A 24 -6.47 5.04 2.29
N LEU A 25 -7.48 4.41 2.90
CA LEU A 25 -7.75 2.99 2.69
C LEU A 25 -8.11 2.71 1.22
N GLY A 26 -8.69 3.69 0.52
CA GLY A 26 -9.01 3.59 -0.91
C GLY A 26 -7.74 3.43 -1.77
N ASP A 27 -6.70 4.19 -1.45
CA ASP A 27 -5.41 4.11 -2.16
C ASP A 27 -4.78 2.73 -1.95
N LEU A 28 -4.75 2.23 -0.71
CA LEU A 28 -4.23 0.90 -0.42
C LEU A 28 -5.06 -0.21 -1.07
N GLN A 29 -6.38 -0.05 -1.13
CA GLN A 29 -7.30 -0.97 -1.83
C GLN A 29 -6.98 -1.03 -3.32
N PHE A 30 -6.75 0.12 -3.95
CA PHE A 30 -6.45 0.21 -5.37
C PHE A 30 -5.08 -0.40 -5.70
N GLU A 31 -4.04 -0.06 -4.94
CA GLU A 31 -2.66 -0.48 -5.19
C GLU A 31 -2.37 -1.94 -4.77
N LEU A 32 -2.86 -2.36 -3.61
CA LEU A 32 -2.50 -3.65 -2.99
C LEU A 32 -3.68 -4.62 -2.89
N GLY A 33 -4.91 -4.17 -3.13
CA GLY A 33 -6.11 -4.98 -2.91
C GLY A 33 -6.43 -5.23 -1.43
N VAL A 34 -5.86 -4.51 -0.46
CA VAL A 34 -6.24 -4.73 0.95
C VAL A 34 -7.74 -4.50 1.15
N ALA A 35 -8.39 -5.20 2.06
CA ALA A 35 -9.82 -5.05 2.37
C ALA A 35 -10.82 -5.28 1.21
N SER A 36 -10.39 -5.71 0.01
CA SER A 36 -11.29 -5.91 -1.15
C SER A 36 -12.05 -7.26 -1.17
N CYS A 37 -11.69 -8.21 -0.28
CA CYS A 37 -12.31 -9.54 -0.21
C CYS A 37 -13.20 -9.69 1.04
N CYS A 38 -12.63 -10.08 2.19
CA CYS A 38 -13.41 -10.29 3.41
C CYS A 38 -13.52 -9.04 4.30
N GLY A 39 -12.74 -7.99 4.02
CA GLY A 39 -12.75 -6.73 4.79
C GLY A 39 -12.08 -6.78 6.18
N CYS A 40 -11.79 -7.96 6.74
CA CYS A 40 -11.29 -8.10 8.13
C CYS A 40 -9.98 -7.34 8.43
N CYS A 41 -9.16 -7.08 7.41
CA CYS A 41 -7.90 -6.36 7.54
C CYS A 41 -8.04 -4.83 7.46
N ALA A 42 -9.24 -4.27 7.21
CA ALA A 42 -9.42 -2.84 6.96
C ALA A 42 -8.94 -1.97 8.13
N ALA A 43 -9.33 -2.33 9.36
CA ALA A 43 -8.91 -1.60 10.56
C ALA A 43 -7.39 -1.70 10.80
N THR A 44 -6.79 -2.85 10.52
CA THR A 44 -5.33 -3.02 10.67
C THR A 44 -4.57 -2.26 9.59
N ALA A 45 -5.06 -2.27 8.34
CA ALA A 45 -4.46 -1.53 7.24
C ALA A 45 -4.51 -0.02 7.47
N SER A 46 -5.60 0.50 8.03
CA SER A 46 -5.72 1.94 8.34
C SER A 46 -4.79 2.40 9.46
N GLU A 47 -4.33 1.52 10.35
CA GLU A 47 -3.34 1.86 11.37
C GLU A 47 -1.96 2.23 10.78
N TYR A 48 -1.67 1.82 9.54
CA TYR A 48 -0.42 2.17 8.84
C TYR A 48 -0.50 3.49 8.09
N LEU A 49 -1.71 4.01 7.84
CA LEU A 49 -1.91 5.30 7.16
C LEU A 49 -1.45 6.48 8.06
N PRO A 50 -1.24 7.67 7.47
CA PRO A 50 -0.89 8.87 8.22
C PRO A 50 -1.89 9.15 9.36
N GLY A 51 -1.38 9.32 10.59
CA GLY A 51 -2.21 9.49 11.79
C GLY A 51 -2.66 8.18 12.45
N GLY A 52 -2.35 7.03 11.85
CA GLY A 52 -2.53 5.71 12.42
C GLY A 52 -1.45 5.34 13.43
N ARG A 53 -1.80 4.40 14.33
CA ARG A 53 -0.97 3.96 15.47
C ARG A 53 0.32 3.26 15.03
N ALA A 54 0.28 2.57 13.89
CA ALA A 54 1.39 1.81 13.34
C ALA A 54 2.27 2.66 12.40
N SER A 55 1.87 3.91 12.10
CA SER A 55 2.67 4.86 11.32
C SER A 55 3.98 5.24 12.04
N SER A 56 4.02 5.17 13.38
CA SER A 56 5.10 5.73 14.21
C SER A 56 5.89 4.71 15.06
N VAL A 57 5.89 3.42 14.72
CA VAL A 57 6.57 2.39 15.57
C VAL A 57 8.10 2.56 15.62
N CYS A 58 8.67 3.54 14.91
CA CYS A 58 10.06 3.96 15.04
C CYS A 58 10.23 5.42 15.53
N ASP A 59 9.35 5.96 16.38
CA ASP A 59 9.64 7.23 17.10
C ASP A 59 10.74 7.00 18.16
N VAL A 60 11.97 6.73 17.71
CA VAL A 60 13.13 7.27 18.38
C VAL A 60 13.07 8.76 18.07
N ARG A 61 12.66 9.57 19.05
CA ARG A 61 12.78 11.03 18.98
C ARG A 61 14.26 11.41 18.80
N SER A 62 14.72 11.40 17.56
CA SER A 62 15.96 12.06 17.16
C SER A 62 15.59 13.47 16.73
N ILE A 63 16.07 14.42 17.51
CA ILE A 63 16.14 15.84 17.15
C ILE A 63 16.93 15.95 15.84
N ALA A 64 16.28 16.11 14.67
CA ALA A 64 16.82 16.81 13.49
C ALA A 64 15.82 16.82 12.30
N VAL A 65 15.20 17.99 12.03
CA VAL A 65 15.31 18.87 10.84
C VAL A 65 14.33 18.56 9.69
N PRO A 66 13.60 19.56 9.15
CA PRO A 66 12.65 19.35 8.06
C PRO A 66 13.39 19.14 6.73
N VAL A 67 13.06 18.05 6.03
CA VAL A 67 13.35 17.91 4.60
C VAL A 67 12.03 18.01 3.84
N ASN A 68 11.87 19.10 3.11
CA ASN A 68 10.97 19.20 1.96
C ASN A 68 11.86 19.31 0.71
N PRO A 69 11.37 18.92 -0.49
CA PRO A 69 11.32 17.59 -1.07
C PRO A 69 12.32 17.49 -2.26
N PRO A 70 12.16 16.56 -3.19
CA PRO A 70 11.91 17.07 -4.54
C PRO A 70 10.79 16.34 -5.28
N ALA A 71 10.09 17.12 -6.11
CA ALA A 71 9.37 16.59 -7.26
C ALA A 71 10.34 15.76 -8.11
N ALA A 72 10.19 14.43 -8.07
CA ALA A 72 10.85 13.51 -8.97
C ALA A 72 9.79 12.51 -9.46
N MET A 73 9.16 12.88 -10.56
CA MET A 73 8.91 11.99 -11.68
C MET A 73 9.84 10.77 -11.68
N VAL A 74 9.32 9.62 -11.27
CA VAL A 74 9.79 8.31 -11.69
C VAL A 74 8.57 7.54 -12.16
N GLU A 75 8.47 7.49 -13.47
CA GLU A 75 7.75 6.49 -14.22
C GLU A 75 8.22 5.11 -13.73
N ALA A 76 7.42 4.50 -12.87
CA ALA A 76 7.47 3.09 -12.60
C ALA A 76 6.08 2.59 -12.90
N GLU A 77 5.87 2.16 -14.14
CA GLU A 77 4.86 1.18 -14.45
C GLU A 77 5.12 -0.02 -13.54
N GLN A 78 4.49 -0.01 -12.37
CA GLN A 78 4.39 -1.18 -11.53
C GLN A 78 3.41 -2.09 -12.29
N PRO A 79 3.85 -3.25 -12.81
CA PRO A 79 2.88 -4.18 -13.35
C PRO A 79 2.01 -4.60 -12.17
N ALA A 80 0.75 -4.21 -12.21
CA ALA A 80 -0.26 -4.74 -11.31
C ALA A 80 -0.09 -6.27 -11.31
N ALA A 81 0.04 -6.85 -10.12
CA ALA A 81 0.33 -8.27 -9.91
C ALA A 81 -0.77 -9.22 -10.44
N ASN A 82 -1.74 -8.71 -11.22
CA ASN A 82 -2.87 -9.42 -11.79
C ASN A 82 -2.86 -9.51 -13.33
N THR A 83 -1.82 -9.07 -14.05
CA THR A 83 -1.68 -9.42 -15.48
C THR A 83 -1.02 -10.79 -15.65
N PHE A 84 -1.77 -11.84 -15.31
CA PHE A 84 -1.55 -13.22 -15.79
C PHE A 84 -2.64 -13.49 -16.85
N PRO A 85 -2.37 -14.20 -17.96
CA PRO A 85 -3.04 -13.94 -19.22
C PRO A 85 -4.52 -14.31 -19.13
N ILE A 86 -5.39 -13.33 -19.37
CA ILE A 86 -6.76 -13.62 -19.80
C ILE A 86 -6.61 -14.14 -21.24
N PRO A 87 -6.88 -15.41 -21.55
CA PRO A 87 -6.98 -15.82 -22.93
C PRO A 87 -8.17 -15.06 -23.53
N LEU A 88 -7.88 -14.10 -24.41
CA LEU A 88 -8.87 -13.51 -25.29
C LEU A 88 -9.42 -14.65 -26.16
N VAL A 89 -10.57 -15.22 -25.76
CA VAL A 89 -11.34 -16.12 -26.60
C VAL A 89 -11.85 -15.29 -27.77
N ALA A 90 -11.25 -15.47 -28.93
CA ALA A 90 -11.78 -14.99 -30.19
C ALA A 90 -13.11 -15.71 -30.45
N ALA A 91 -14.22 -14.98 -30.31
CA ALA A 91 -15.50 -15.42 -30.83
C ALA A 91 -15.43 -15.33 -32.36
N ALA A 92 -15.48 -16.49 -33.01
CA ALA A 92 -15.74 -16.63 -34.45
C ALA A 92 -17.25 -16.71 -34.70
#